data_AF-A0A1C7W572-F1
#
_entry.id   AF-A0A1C7W572-F1
#
_cell.length_a   1.000
_cell.length_b   1.000
_cell.length_c   1.000
_cell.angle_alpha   90.00
_cell.angle_beta   90.00
_cell.angle_gamma   90.00
#
_symmetry.space_group_name_H-M   'P 1'
#
loop_
_entity.id
_entity.type
_entity.pdbx_description
1 polymer ?
#
loop_
_entity_poly.entity_id
_entity_poly.type
_entity_poly.pdbx_seq_one_letter_code
_entity_poly.pdbx_strand_id
1 'polypeptide(L)'
;MYQMGNVINQQMAAISPQVLTVLEQKLVTAKEKIALCLNGMGALILQKTRDYLHRNSNSLRFRQLVGRTPPFELPFLDEALGKFSPALLTMVLGHKVKHLTQLFVSFYVLEKQVAERLFSVASAVVFGLLGQYLRQRSLQSPSLKGWLEWQLPQIAAAQPTAVLNQLPALIPADPAVSRTGSLVPPKRRIWPWLMLSLLLVSLLFSLRGFSVLQPMQASGQSDVTYRRLADGKQLLLSQRSVENLLITYIESNAPTSEKRWFTLDRLQFDTNRTKLTPASQEQLRNIVDILRAYPDVEIQLGGYTDKSANEQMDRRLSQDRADAVRMALVKMGIGESRISAEGYGSAYPLVPNDSEANRAKNRRIDLRVVEK
;
A
#
# COMPACT_ATOMS: atom_id res chain seq x y z
N MET A 1 -21.06 -15.86 -4.82
CA MET A 1 -19.77 -15.23 -5.14
C MET A 1 -20.07 -13.96 -5.93
N TYR A 2 -20.24 -12.81 -5.28
CA TYR A 2 -20.39 -11.53 -5.98
C TYR A 2 -19.02 -11.14 -6.52
N GLN A 3 -18.80 -11.26 -7.82
CA GLN A 3 -17.65 -10.64 -8.48
C GLN A 3 -17.79 -9.14 -8.27
N MET A 4 -16.94 -8.54 -7.42
CA MET A 4 -16.81 -7.08 -7.39
C MET A 4 -16.27 -6.69 -8.77
N GLY A 5 -17.17 -6.26 -9.66
CA GLY A 5 -16.85 -5.90 -11.04
C GLY A 5 -15.81 -4.79 -11.13
N ASN A 6 -15.24 -4.65 -12.32
CA ASN A 6 -14.35 -3.55 -12.70
C ASN A 6 -14.94 -2.19 -12.26
N VAL A 7 -14.21 -1.42 -11.44
CA VAL A 7 -14.66 -0.13 -10.86
C VAL A 7 -14.95 0.92 -11.92
N ILE A 8 -14.19 0.92 -13.02
CA ILE A 8 -14.45 1.80 -14.16
C ILE A 8 -15.76 1.38 -14.83
N ASN A 9 -16.01 0.08 -15.00
CA ASN A 9 -17.29 -0.37 -15.56
C ASN A 9 -18.47 -0.01 -14.64
N GLN A 10 -18.29 -0.08 -13.32
CA GLN A 10 -19.30 0.33 -12.36
C GLN A 10 -19.55 1.85 -12.39
N GLN A 11 -18.48 2.65 -12.51
CA GLN A 11 -18.58 4.09 -12.72
C GLN A 11 -19.35 4.42 -14.00
N MET A 12 -19.03 3.74 -15.10
CA MET A 12 -19.71 3.95 -16.38
C MET A 12 -21.17 3.50 -16.32
N ALA A 13 -21.49 2.42 -15.60
CA ALA A 13 -22.86 2.00 -15.36
C ALA A 13 -23.66 3.02 -14.53
N ALA A 14 -23.03 3.66 -13.54
CA ALA A 14 -23.64 4.74 -12.76
C ALA A 14 -23.89 5.99 -13.61
N ILE A 15 -23.05 6.26 -14.61
CA ILE A 15 -23.22 7.32 -15.60
C ILE A 15 -24.10 6.80 -16.75
N SER A 16 -25.36 6.47 -16.42
CA SER A 16 -26.30 5.90 -17.40
C SER A 16 -26.67 6.90 -18.51
N PRO A 17 -27.19 6.45 -19.67
CA PRO A 17 -27.70 7.34 -20.72
C PRO A 17 -28.77 8.33 -20.21
N GLN A 18 -29.54 7.93 -19.20
CA GLN A 18 -30.52 8.81 -18.54
C GLN A 18 -29.82 9.94 -17.78
N VAL A 19 -28.80 9.63 -16.97
CA VAL A 19 -27.99 10.63 -16.25
C VAL A 19 -27.37 11.62 -17.25
N LEU A 20 -26.78 11.12 -18.35
CA LEU A 20 -26.19 11.98 -19.38
C LEU A 20 -27.23 12.89 -20.04
N THR A 21 -28.45 12.41 -20.25
CA THR A 21 -29.54 13.23 -20.80
C THR A 21 -29.95 14.36 -19.87
N VAL A 22 -30.07 14.08 -18.57
CA VAL A 22 -30.39 15.13 -17.58
C VAL A 22 -29.24 16.12 -17.44
N LEU A 23 -27.99 15.65 -17.49
CA LEU A 23 -26.80 16.50 -17.44
C LEU A 23 -26.68 17.41 -18.66
N GLU A 24 -26.94 16.91 -19.87
CA GLU A 24 -26.93 17.74 -21.08
C GLU A 24 -27.92 18.90 -20.97
N GLN A 25 -29.14 18.62 -20.50
CA GLN A 25 -30.16 19.65 -20.28
C GLN A 25 -29.74 20.67 -19.22
N LYS A 26 -29.21 20.22 -18.09
CA LYS A 26 -28.85 21.10 -16.95
C LYS A 26 -27.56 21.88 -17.15
N LEU A 27 -26.61 21.34 -17.93
CA LEU A 27 -25.30 21.94 -18.17
C LEU A 27 -25.17 22.59 -19.55
N VAL A 28 -26.18 22.46 -20.40
CA VAL A 28 -26.20 23.01 -21.78
C VAL A 28 -24.91 22.63 -22.52
N THR A 29 -24.53 21.35 -22.41
CA THR A 29 -23.27 20.81 -22.93
C THR A 29 -23.53 19.44 -23.54
N ALA A 30 -22.94 19.16 -24.70
CA ALA A 30 -23.15 17.89 -25.43
C ALA A 30 -22.85 16.65 -24.57
N LYS A 31 -23.70 15.62 -24.65
CA LYS A 31 -23.58 14.38 -23.87
C LYS A 31 -22.23 13.70 -24.04
N GLU A 32 -21.67 13.70 -25.24
CA GLU A 32 -20.39 13.06 -25.55
C GLU A 32 -19.25 13.72 -24.77
N LYS A 33 -19.25 15.07 -24.71
CA LYS A 33 -18.26 15.83 -23.94
C LYS A 33 -18.41 15.56 -22.44
N ILE A 34 -19.65 15.53 -21.94
CA ILE A 34 -19.95 15.22 -20.54
C ILE A 34 -19.44 13.82 -20.18
N ALA A 35 -19.76 12.81 -21.00
CA ALA A 35 -19.35 11.42 -20.76
C ALA A 35 -17.82 11.26 -20.75
N LEU A 36 -17.14 11.83 -21.75
CA LEU A 36 -15.67 11.80 -21.85
C LEU A 36 -15.01 12.50 -20.64
N CYS A 37 -15.59 13.61 -20.19
CA CYS A 37 -15.12 14.39 -19.05
C CYS A 37 -15.31 13.63 -17.72
N LEU A 38 -16.51 13.10 -17.47
CA LEU A 38 -16.81 12.34 -16.26
C LEU A 38 -15.96 11.08 -16.15
N ASN A 39 -15.69 10.38 -17.26
CA ASN A 39 -14.80 9.23 -17.27
C ASN A 39 -13.37 9.62 -16.84
N GLY A 40 -12.80 10.64 -17.49
CA GLY A 40 -11.45 11.13 -17.15
C GLY A 40 -11.34 11.66 -15.72
N MET A 41 -12.33 12.42 -15.24
CA MET A 41 -12.36 12.93 -13.87
C MET A 41 -12.52 11.81 -12.85
N GLY A 42 -13.41 10.83 -13.10
CA GLY A 42 -13.61 9.70 -12.19
C GLY A 42 -12.36 8.83 -12.07
N ALA A 43 -11.72 8.50 -13.19
CA ALA A 43 -10.44 7.78 -13.19
C ALA A 43 -9.34 8.55 -12.46
N LEU A 44 -9.31 9.89 -12.60
CA LEU A 44 -8.38 10.74 -11.83
C LEU A 44 -8.65 10.71 -10.34
N ILE A 45 -9.91 10.83 -9.92
CA ILE A 45 -10.28 10.79 -8.51
C ILE A 45 -9.92 9.42 -7.92
N LEU A 46 -10.15 8.32 -8.64
CA LEU A 46 -9.74 6.97 -8.22
C LEU A 46 -8.22 6.85 -8.05
N GLN A 47 -7.45 7.31 -9.04
CA GLN A 47 -5.98 7.30 -8.99
C GLN A 47 -5.45 8.15 -7.83
N LYS A 48 -6.01 9.34 -7.61
CA LYS A 48 -5.60 10.21 -6.51
C LYS A 48 -6.05 9.71 -5.16
N THR A 49 -7.20 9.04 -5.09
CA THR A 49 -7.66 8.38 -3.88
C THR A 49 -6.70 7.27 -3.48
N ARG A 50 -6.23 6.47 -4.45
CA ARG A 50 -5.16 5.50 -4.23
C ARG A 50 -3.90 6.19 -3.68
N ASP A 51 -3.40 7.23 -4.34
CA ASP A 51 -2.21 7.97 -3.89
C ASP A 51 -2.36 8.49 -2.46
N TYR A 52 -3.54 9.04 -2.15
CA TYR A 52 -3.87 9.51 -0.82
C TYR A 52 -3.82 8.37 0.20
N LEU A 53 -4.40 7.20 -0.11
CA LEU A 53 -4.40 6.02 0.75
C LEU A 53 -3.02 5.35 0.88
N HIS A 54 -2.12 5.50 -0.10
CA HIS A 54 -0.72 5.09 0.08
C HIS A 54 -0.03 5.93 1.15
N ARG A 55 -0.25 7.25 1.14
CA ARG A 55 0.31 8.18 2.14
C ARG A 55 -0.41 8.13 3.49
N ASN A 56 -1.69 7.76 3.49
CA ASN A 56 -2.58 7.84 4.65
C ASN A 56 -3.35 6.52 4.87
N SER A 57 -2.61 5.40 4.90
CA SER A 57 -3.14 4.03 4.89
C SER A 57 -4.17 3.70 5.98
N ASN A 58 -4.20 4.47 7.07
CA ASN A 58 -5.12 4.29 8.20
C ASN A 58 -6.04 5.49 8.47
N SER A 59 -6.28 6.36 7.48
CA SER A 59 -7.17 7.51 7.67
C SER A 59 -8.60 7.08 8.06
N LEU A 60 -8.88 7.06 9.37
CA LEU A 60 -10.20 6.79 9.96
C LEU A 60 -11.20 7.82 9.45
N ARG A 61 -10.78 9.10 9.38
CA ARG A 61 -11.56 10.21 8.85
C ARG A 61 -11.97 9.96 7.40
N PHE A 62 -11.05 9.51 6.55
CA PHE A 62 -11.38 9.18 5.16
C PHE A 62 -12.42 8.07 5.08
N ARG A 63 -12.20 6.97 5.81
CA ARG A 63 -13.14 5.83 5.82
C ARG A 63 -14.52 6.20 6.35
N GLN A 64 -14.59 7.04 7.38
CA GLN A 64 -15.86 7.53 7.92
C GLN A 64 -16.61 8.41 6.92
N LEU A 65 -15.91 9.35 6.27
CA LEU A 65 -16.52 10.22 5.28
C LEU A 65 -17.00 9.43 4.06
N VAL A 66 -16.15 8.57 3.49
CA VAL A 66 -16.51 7.74 2.33
C VAL A 66 -17.58 6.69 2.68
N GLY A 67 -17.48 6.06 3.86
CA GLY A 67 -18.46 5.05 4.30
C GLY A 67 -19.86 5.62 4.53
N ARG A 68 -19.97 6.93 4.79
CA ARG A 68 -21.24 7.66 4.90
C ARG A 68 -21.76 8.19 3.56
N THR A 69 -20.95 8.17 2.51
CA THR A 69 -21.36 8.63 1.17
C THR A 69 -22.33 7.62 0.55
N PRO A 70 -23.59 7.99 0.27
CA PRO A 70 -24.55 7.05 -0.34
C PRO A 70 -24.10 6.65 -1.76
N PRO A 71 -24.56 5.51 -2.30
CA PRO A 71 -24.36 5.18 -3.70
C PRO A 71 -24.93 6.31 -4.57
N PHE A 72 -24.31 6.55 -5.72
CA PHE A 72 -24.82 7.57 -6.65
C PHE A 72 -26.05 7.05 -7.39
N GLU A 73 -27.15 7.78 -7.29
CA GLU A 73 -28.40 7.50 -7.99
C GLU A 73 -28.95 8.80 -8.61
N LEU A 74 -29.78 8.67 -9.64
CA LEU A 74 -30.33 9.82 -10.38
C LEU A 74 -31.03 10.87 -9.48
N PRO A 75 -31.79 10.50 -8.42
CA PRO A 75 -32.39 11.49 -7.51
C PRO A 75 -31.37 12.36 -6.76
N PHE A 76 -30.12 11.89 -6.60
CA PHE A 76 -29.03 12.65 -5.97
C PHE A 76 -28.27 13.55 -6.96
N LEU A 77 -28.67 13.58 -8.24
CA LEU A 77 -27.94 14.33 -9.27
C LEU A 77 -27.90 15.83 -8.99
N ASP A 78 -28.98 16.42 -8.48
CA ASP A 78 -29.03 17.85 -8.16
C ASP A 78 -28.12 18.22 -6.99
N GLU A 79 -28.03 17.35 -5.97
CA GLU A 79 -27.06 17.49 -4.89
C GLU A 79 -25.61 17.35 -5.41
N ALA A 80 -25.39 16.38 -6.32
CA ALA A 80 -24.11 16.12 -6.96
C ALA A 80 -23.62 17.28 -7.83
N LEU A 81 -24.53 17.94 -8.55
CA LEU A 81 -24.26 19.12 -9.38
C LEU A 81 -23.95 20.38 -8.56
N GLY A 82 -24.31 20.39 -7.28
CA GLY A 82 -23.99 21.47 -6.35
C GLY A 82 -22.54 21.41 -5.87
N LYS A 83 -22.37 21.22 -4.55
CA LYS A 83 -21.05 21.15 -3.91
C LYS A 83 -20.92 19.84 -3.16
N PHE A 84 -20.96 18.72 -3.89
CA PHE A 84 -20.91 17.41 -3.28
C PHE A 84 -19.55 17.11 -2.65
N SER A 85 -19.60 16.75 -1.36
CA SER A 85 -18.48 16.40 -0.49
C SER A 85 -17.13 17.08 -0.82
N PRO A 86 -17.04 18.43 -0.73
CA PRO A 86 -15.83 19.17 -1.04
C PRO A 86 -14.67 18.73 -0.14
N ALA A 87 -14.98 18.33 1.10
CA ALA A 87 -14.00 17.78 2.04
C ALA A 87 -13.30 16.51 1.53
N LEU A 88 -14.02 15.57 0.89
CA LEU A 88 -13.41 14.36 0.31
C LEU A 88 -12.52 14.73 -0.87
N LEU A 89 -13.01 15.63 -1.73
CA LEU A 89 -12.26 16.13 -2.87
C LEU A 89 -10.97 16.84 -2.46
N THR A 90 -11.06 17.80 -1.55
CA THR A 90 -9.89 18.51 -1.01
C THR A 90 -8.95 17.58 -0.26
N MET A 91 -9.45 16.57 0.44
CA MET A 91 -8.61 15.60 1.13
C MET A 91 -7.78 14.76 0.14
N VAL A 92 -8.37 14.35 -0.98
CA VAL A 92 -7.71 13.49 -1.97
C VAL A 92 -6.83 14.29 -2.94
N LEU A 93 -7.32 15.43 -3.42
CA LEU A 93 -6.68 16.25 -4.44
C LEU A 93 -5.87 17.42 -3.86
N GLY A 94 -6.06 17.75 -2.59
CA GLY A 94 -5.38 18.87 -1.93
C GLY A 94 -5.77 20.23 -2.54
N HIS A 95 -4.81 21.15 -2.56
CA HIS A 95 -4.95 22.47 -3.17
C HIS A 95 -4.99 22.43 -4.71
N LYS A 96 -4.78 21.26 -5.31
CA LYS A 96 -4.63 21.09 -6.78
C LYS A 96 -5.97 21.03 -7.51
N VAL A 97 -7.09 20.98 -6.80
CA VAL A 97 -8.44 20.94 -7.39
C VAL A 97 -8.60 22.04 -8.44
N LYS A 98 -8.26 23.29 -8.11
CA LYS A 98 -8.39 24.43 -9.04
C LYS A 98 -7.58 24.22 -10.32
N HIS A 99 -6.36 23.73 -10.20
CA HIS A 99 -5.50 23.50 -11.34
C HIS A 99 -5.98 22.32 -12.19
N LEU A 100 -6.41 21.23 -11.56
CA LEU A 100 -7.01 20.08 -12.25
C LEU A 100 -8.29 20.48 -12.98
N THR A 101 -9.14 21.29 -12.36
CA THR A 101 -10.32 21.86 -13.03
C THR A 101 -9.91 22.66 -14.26
N GLN A 102 -8.88 23.52 -14.17
CA GLN A 102 -8.38 24.28 -15.33
C GLN A 102 -7.85 23.37 -16.44
N LEU A 103 -7.17 22.27 -16.11
CA LEU A 103 -6.71 21.31 -17.11
C LEU A 103 -7.86 20.66 -17.87
N PHE A 104 -8.93 20.26 -17.17
CA PHE A 104 -10.11 19.69 -17.82
C PHE A 104 -10.88 20.74 -18.63
N VAL A 105 -10.97 21.98 -18.15
CA VAL A 105 -11.51 23.12 -18.90
C VAL A 105 -10.78 23.28 -20.24
N SER A 106 -9.44 23.31 -20.22
CA SER A 106 -8.65 23.47 -21.44
C SER A 106 -8.73 22.25 -22.36
N PHE A 107 -8.70 21.04 -21.79
CA PHE A 107 -8.60 19.81 -22.57
C PHE A 107 -9.92 19.43 -23.25
N TYR A 108 -11.04 19.59 -22.53
CA TYR A 108 -12.37 19.23 -23.03
C TYR A 108 -13.13 20.42 -23.65
N VAL A 109 -12.52 21.62 -23.62
CA VAL A 109 -13.13 22.87 -24.10
C VAL A 109 -14.49 23.08 -23.43
N LEU A 110 -14.46 23.17 -22.10
CA LEU A 110 -15.64 23.33 -21.24
C LEU A 110 -15.63 24.70 -20.58
N GLU A 111 -16.81 25.23 -20.28
CA GLU A 111 -16.91 26.35 -19.36
C GLU A 111 -16.44 25.94 -17.96
N LYS A 112 -15.79 26.87 -17.26
CA LYS A 112 -15.25 26.62 -15.91
C LYS A 112 -16.33 26.14 -14.94
N GLN A 113 -17.51 26.75 -14.97
CA GLN A 113 -18.61 26.39 -14.08
C GLN A 113 -19.12 24.97 -14.38
N VAL A 114 -19.21 24.60 -15.67
CA VAL A 114 -19.58 23.24 -16.09
C VAL A 114 -18.55 22.22 -15.58
N ALA A 115 -17.26 22.51 -15.73
CA ALA A 115 -16.20 21.63 -15.25
C ALA A 115 -16.22 21.44 -13.72
N GLU A 116 -16.47 22.51 -12.94
CA GLU A 116 -16.59 22.42 -11.48
C GLU A 116 -17.78 21.54 -11.03
N ARG A 117 -18.93 21.68 -11.71
CA ARG A 117 -20.12 20.85 -11.46
C ARG A 117 -19.87 19.39 -11.85
N LEU A 118 -19.27 19.14 -13.01
CA LEU A 118 -18.91 17.79 -13.44
C LEU A 118 -17.89 17.13 -12.51
N PHE A 119 -16.96 17.89 -11.93
CA PHE A 119 -16.04 17.37 -10.93
C PHE A 119 -16.78 16.90 -9.67
N SER A 120 -17.80 17.65 -9.25
CA SER A 120 -18.65 17.30 -8.11
C SER A 120 -19.47 16.03 -8.40
N VAL A 121 -20.03 15.91 -9.61
CA VAL A 121 -20.73 14.70 -10.07
C VAL A 121 -19.80 13.50 -10.13
N ALA A 122 -18.62 13.61 -10.76
CA ALA A 122 -17.64 12.54 -10.83
C ALA A 122 -17.19 12.09 -9.43
N SER A 123 -17.10 13.03 -8.49
CA SER A 123 -16.78 12.73 -7.09
C SER A 123 -17.90 12.01 -6.38
N ALA A 124 -19.15 12.40 -6.61
CA ALA A 124 -20.31 11.72 -6.07
C ALA A 124 -20.38 10.28 -6.55
N VAL A 125 -20.16 10.04 -7.84
CA VAL A 125 -20.08 8.70 -8.43
C VAL A 125 -18.95 7.90 -7.78
N VAL A 126 -17.72 8.42 -7.81
CA VAL A 126 -16.56 7.67 -7.30
C VAL A 126 -16.69 7.40 -5.80
N PHE A 127 -16.91 8.42 -4.96
CA PHE A 127 -16.99 8.21 -3.51
C PHE A 127 -18.24 7.43 -3.11
N GLY A 128 -19.34 7.52 -3.87
CA GLY A 128 -20.51 6.66 -3.67
C GLY A 128 -20.20 5.20 -3.93
N LEU A 129 -19.46 4.89 -5.00
CA LEU A 129 -18.97 3.54 -5.30
C LEU A 129 -17.96 3.04 -4.24
N LEU A 130 -17.03 3.89 -3.80
CA LEU A 130 -16.10 3.54 -2.73
C LEU A 130 -16.84 3.33 -1.40
N GLY A 131 -17.85 4.13 -1.12
CA GLY A 131 -18.71 3.99 0.06
C GLY A 131 -19.51 2.70 0.00
N GLN A 132 -20.08 2.37 -1.16
CA GLN A 132 -20.76 1.11 -1.41
C GLN A 132 -19.81 -0.07 -1.23
N TYR A 133 -18.60 0.00 -1.78
CA TYR A 133 -17.56 -0.99 -1.57
C TYR A 133 -17.25 -1.20 -0.08
N LEU A 134 -17.12 -0.10 0.68
CA LEU A 134 -16.87 -0.17 2.12
C LEU A 134 -18.05 -0.74 2.92
N ARG A 135 -19.30 -0.46 2.51
CA ARG A 135 -20.52 -0.96 3.16
C ARG A 135 -20.82 -2.43 2.82
N GLN A 136 -20.66 -2.80 1.55
CA GLN A 136 -20.86 -4.15 1.04
C GLN A 136 -19.68 -5.08 1.35
N ARG A 137 -18.65 -4.55 2.03
CA ARG A 137 -17.44 -5.28 2.36
C ARG A 137 -17.78 -6.47 3.26
N SER A 138 -17.68 -7.68 2.71
CA SER A 138 -17.55 -8.88 3.52
C SER A 138 -16.14 -8.93 4.11
N LEU A 139 -15.95 -9.66 5.22
CA LEU A 139 -14.64 -9.82 5.87
C LEU A 139 -13.54 -10.43 4.96
N GLN A 140 -13.90 -10.85 3.74
CA GLN A 140 -13.04 -11.52 2.76
C GLN A 140 -12.60 -10.60 1.60
N SER A 141 -13.09 -9.36 1.49
CA SER A 141 -12.72 -8.45 0.40
C SER A 141 -11.39 -7.72 0.68
N PRO A 142 -10.57 -7.44 -0.36
CA PRO A 142 -9.32 -6.68 -0.23
C PRO A 142 -9.51 -5.38 0.58
N SER A 143 -8.43 -4.85 1.15
CA SER A 143 -8.50 -3.48 1.69
C SER A 143 -8.89 -2.51 0.57
N LEU A 144 -9.56 -1.39 0.86
CA LEU A 144 -9.91 -0.41 -0.17
C LEU A 144 -8.68 0.03 -0.99
N LYS A 145 -7.53 0.17 -0.30
CA LYS A 145 -6.23 0.40 -0.94
C LYS A 145 -5.85 -0.75 -1.89
N GLY A 146 -5.85 -2.00 -1.40
CA GLY A 146 -5.50 -3.17 -2.21
C GLY A 146 -6.47 -3.42 -3.38
N TRP A 147 -7.75 -3.10 -3.20
CA TRP A 147 -8.73 -3.13 -4.28
C TRP A 147 -8.41 -2.10 -5.35
N LEU A 148 -8.13 -0.85 -4.97
CA LEU A 148 -7.71 0.19 -5.93
C LEU A 148 -6.38 -0.14 -6.62
N GLU A 149 -5.43 -0.76 -5.92
CA GLU A 149 -4.17 -1.24 -6.51
C GLU A 149 -4.43 -2.30 -7.60
N TRP A 150 -5.34 -3.24 -7.35
CA TRP A 150 -5.73 -4.25 -8.33
C TRP A 150 -6.45 -3.66 -9.56
N GLN A 151 -7.12 -2.51 -9.41
CA GLN A 151 -7.82 -1.81 -10.50
C GLN A 151 -6.92 -0.89 -11.34
N LEU A 152 -5.63 -0.74 -10.99
CA LEU A 152 -4.76 0.27 -11.57
C LEU A 152 -4.61 0.21 -13.10
N PRO A 153 -4.49 -0.98 -13.75
CA PRO A 153 -4.40 -1.05 -15.21
C PRO A 153 -5.65 -0.49 -15.90
N GLN A 154 -6.83 -0.73 -15.32
CA GLN A 154 -8.12 -0.29 -15.87
C GLN A 154 -8.31 1.21 -15.66
N ILE A 155 -7.92 1.72 -14.48
CA ILE A 155 -7.95 3.16 -14.18
C ILE A 155 -7.00 3.92 -15.12
N ALA A 156 -5.79 3.39 -15.35
CA ALA A 156 -4.82 4.01 -16.25
C ALA A 156 -5.31 4.04 -17.70
N ALA A 157 -5.92 2.95 -18.19
CA ALA A 157 -6.47 2.87 -19.53
C ALA A 157 -7.67 3.81 -19.76
N ALA A 158 -8.40 4.17 -18.71
CA ALA A 158 -9.57 5.06 -18.77
C ALA A 158 -9.22 6.56 -18.81
N GLN A 159 -7.96 6.92 -18.51
CA GLN A 159 -7.53 8.33 -18.54
C GLN A 159 -6.97 8.74 -19.90
N PRO A 160 -7.24 9.97 -20.36
CA PRO A 160 -6.55 10.51 -21.53
C PRO A 160 -5.03 10.58 -21.31
N THR A 161 -4.25 10.10 -22.27
CA THR A 161 -2.77 10.08 -22.21
C THR A 161 -2.19 11.48 -21.97
N ALA A 162 -2.83 12.52 -22.51
CA ALA A 162 -2.42 13.91 -22.28
C ALA A 162 -2.57 14.35 -20.82
N VAL A 163 -3.64 13.92 -20.14
CA VAL A 163 -3.84 14.17 -18.69
C VAL A 163 -2.81 13.37 -17.90
N LEU A 164 -2.56 12.11 -18.27
CA LEU A 164 -1.50 11.26 -17.68
C LEU A 164 -0.11 11.88 -17.81
N ASN A 165 0.22 12.50 -18.93
CA ASN A 165 1.53 13.10 -19.18
C ASN A 165 1.73 14.41 -18.41
N GLN A 166 0.66 15.13 -18.07
CA GLN A 166 0.73 16.36 -17.29
C GLN A 166 0.64 16.11 -15.77
N LEU A 167 0.13 14.96 -15.35
CA LEU A 167 0.02 14.57 -13.94
C LEU A 167 1.33 14.62 -13.14
N PRO A 168 2.51 14.23 -13.68
CA PRO A 168 3.79 14.37 -13.00
C PRO A 168 4.19 15.82 -12.73
N ALA A 169 3.88 16.77 -13.63
CA ALA A 169 4.17 18.19 -13.39
C ALA A 169 3.35 18.78 -12.22
N LEU A 170 2.22 18.15 -11.91
CA LEU A 170 1.37 18.49 -10.77
C LEU A 170 1.83 17.82 -9.48
N ILE A 171 2.82 16.93 -9.54
CA ILE A 171 3.39 16.20 -8.41
C ILE A 171 4.89 16.46 -8.45
N PRO A 172 5.42 17.50 -7.76
CA PRO A 172 6.86 17.49 -7.52
C PRO A 172 7.20 16.14 -6.86
N ALA A 173 8.21 15.44 -7.39
CA ALA A 173 8.81 14.33 -6.69
C ALA A 173 9.21 14.85 -5.30
N ASP A 174 8.80 14.16 -4.22
CA ASP A 174 9.18 14.59 -2.88
C ASP A 174 10.71 14.64 -2.80
N PRO A 175 11.32 15.80 -2.51
CA PRO A 175 12.69 15.81 -2.03
C PRO A 175 12.66 15.08 -0.68
N ALA A 176 13.58 14.15 -0.51
CA ALA A 176 13.80 13.50 0.78
C ALA A 176 13.87 14.56 1.91
N VAL A 177 13.18 14.24 3.00
CA VAL A 177 13.22 14.85 4.33
C VAL A 177 14.39 15.82 4.56
N SER A 178 14.09 17.12 4.63
CA SER A 178 14.88 18.09 5.39
C SER A 178 14.01 18.64 6.51
N ARG A 179 13.97 17.91 7.63
CA ARG A 179 13.65 18.49 8.93
C ARG A 179 14.96 18.90 9.58
N THR A 180 15.24 20.19 9.63
CA THR A 180 16.06 20.78 10.69
C THR A 180 15.39 22.06 11.16
N GLY A 181 14.96 22.03 12.41
CA GLY A 181 14.49 23.20 13.13
C GLY A 181 15.61 24.23 13.31
N SER A 182 15.17 25.47 13.50
CA SER A 182 15.95 26.68 13.72
C SER A 182 16.92 26.60 14.91
N LEU A 183 18.20 26.92 14.66
CA LEU A 183 19.08 27.61 15.61
C LEU A 183 20.01 28.55 14.80
N VAL A 184 19.90 29.86 15.03
CA VAL A 184 20.89 30.89 14.64
C VAL A 184 21.78 31.09 15.88
N PRO A 185 23.15 31.11 15.82
CA PRO A 185 24.00 32.19 15.24
C PRO A 185 25.45 31.73 14.82
N PRO A 186 26.47 32.60 14.66
CA PRO A 186 26.60 33.77 13.79
C PRO A 186 27.58 33.52 12.60
N LYS A 187 27.56 34.49 11.68
CA LYS A 187 28.24 34.59 10.38
C LYS A 187 29.78 34.60 10.51
N ARG A 188 30.47 33.53 10.06
CA ARG A 188 31.86 33.63 9.55
C ARG A 188 31.95 33.03 8.15
N ARG A 189 32.49 33.83 7.23
CA ARG A 189 32.49 33.61 5.78
C ARG A 189 33.66 32.70 5.39
N ILE A 190 33.50 31.39 5.64
CA ILE A 190 34.51 30.34 5.36
C ILE A 190 34.42 29.81 3.91
N TRP A 191 33.36 30.21 3.18
CA TRP A 191 33.05 29.77 1.82
C TRP A 191 34.18 29.90 0.77
N PRO A 192 35.10 30.89 0.82
CA PRO A 192 36.17 30.96 -0.17
C PRO A 192 37.15 29.76 -0.08
N TRP A 193 37.43 29.29 1.13
CA TRP A 193 38.40 28.21 1.36
C TRP A 193 37.80 26.82 1.10
N LEU A 194 36.50 26.64 1.35
CA LEU A 194 35.78 25.42 0.99
C LEU A 194 35.71 25.21 -0.53
N MET A 195 35.46 26.28 -1.29
CA MET A 195 35.43 26.20 -2.76
C MET A 195 36.80 25.86 -3.36
N LEU A 196 37.89 26.40 -2.78
CA LEU A 196 39.24 26.08 -3.22
C LEU A 196 39.60 24.61 -2.96
N SER A 197 39.19 24.06 -1.82
CA SER A 197 39.40 22.64 -1.49
C SER A 197 38.59 21.69 -2.40
N LEU A 198 37.37 22.06 -2.76
CA LEU A 198 36.49 21.28 -3.64
C LEU A 198 37.02 21.21 -5.07
N LEU A 199 37.58 22.32 -5.57
CA LEU A 199 38.26 22.37 -6.88
C LEU A 199 39.52 21.49 -6.89
N LEU A 200 40.28 21.46 -5.79
CA LEU A 200 41.51 20.67 -5.68
C LEU A 200 41.21 19.16 -5.58
N VAL A 201 40.13 18.77 -4.89
CA VAL A 201 39.65 17.37 -4.84
C VAL A 201 39.09 16.93 -6.20
N SER A 202 38.38 17.80 -6.92
CA SER A 202 37.89 17.50 -8.27
C SER A 202 39.03 17.32 -9.28
N LEU A 203 40.11 18.11 -9.16
CA LEU A 203 41.29 18.01 -10.01
C LEU A 203 42.07 16.71 -9.74
N LEU A 204 42.14 16.28 -8.47
CA LEU A 204 42.74 15.00 -8.08
C LEU A 204 41.91 13.79 -8.51
N PHE A 205 40.58 13.91 -8.60
CA PHE A 205 39.69 12.86 -9.09
C PHE A 205 39.76 12.68 -10.60
N SER A 206 39.97 13.75 -11.38
CA SER A 206 40.11 13.65 -12.85
C SER A 206 41.42 12.97 -13.30
N LEU A 207 42.43 12.88 -12.43
CA LEU A 207 43.72 12.23 -12.74
C LEU A 207 43.76 10.74 -12.35
N ARG A 208 42.74 10.22 -11.66
CA ARG A 208 42.59 8.80 -11.38
C ARG A 208 41.34 8.30 -12.09
N GLY A 209 41.52 7.74 -13.29
CA GLY A 209 40.44 7.12 -14.06
C GLY A 209 39.61 6.18 -13.18
N PHE A 210 38.44 6.63 -12.78
CA PHE A 210 37.50 5.88 -11.95
C PHE A 210 36.24 5.71 -12.79
N SER A 211 36.02 4.46 -13.23
CA SER A 211 34.80 4.05 -13.90
C SER A 211 33.62 4.31 -12.97
N VAL A 212 32.70 5.17 -13.40
CA VAL A 212 31.46 5.46 -12.68
C VAL A 212 30.67 4.16 -12.54
N LEU A 213 30.48 3.73 -11.29
CA LEU A 213 29.40 2.79 -10.95
C LEU A 213 28.09 3.46 -11.38
N GLN A 214 27.48 2.93 -12.43
CA GLN A 214 26.14 3.32 -12.84
C GLN A 214 25.19 3.20 -11.65
N PRO A 215 24.25 4.15 -11.45
CA PRO A 215 23.19 3.96 -10.49
C PRO A 215 22.42 2.70 -10.87
N MET A 216 22.35 1.73 -9.95
CA MET A 216 21.49 0.56 -10.12
C MET A 216 20.06 1.05 -10.36
N GLN A 217 19.63 0.94 -11.61
CA GLN A 217 18.22 0.97 -11.97
C GLN A 217 17.54 -0.13 -11.17
N ALA A 218 16.60 0.24 -10.30
CA ALA A 218 15.65 -0.71 -9.74
C ALA A 218 14.74 -1.19 -10.89
N SER A 219 15.23 -2.16 -11.66
CA SER A 219 14.42 -2.95 -12.57
C SER A 219 13.45 -3.78 -11.72
N GLY A 220 12.16 -3.48 -11.87
CA GLY A 220 11.10 -4.40 -11.47
C GLY A 220 11.12 -5.61 -12.39
N GLN A 221 12.05 -6.53 -12.17
CA GLN A 221 11.94 -7.91 -12.59
C GLN A 221 11.64 -8.72 -11.33
N SER A 222 10.48 -9.37 -11.30
CA SER A 222 10.16 -10.38 -10.30
C SER A 222 11.13 -11.55 -10.47
N ASP A 223 12.23 -11.50 -9.74
CA ASP A 223 13.25 -12.55 -9.63
C ASP A 223 12.72 -13.69 -8.74
N VAL A 224 11.65 -14.31 -9.24
CA VAL A 224 11.05 -15.52 -8.69
C VAL A 224 11.64 -16.71 -9.42
N THR A 225 12.26 -17.60 -8.67
CA THR A 225 12.90 -18.81 -9.18
C THR A 225 12.33 -20.03 -8.47
N TYR A 226 12.37 -21.18 -9.14
CA TYR A 226 12.01 -22.45 -8.51
C TYR A 226 13.17 -22.91 -7.64
N ARG A 227 12.92 -23.01 -6.33
CA ARG A 227 13.85 -23.63 -5.39
C ARG A 227 13.42 -25.07 -5.12
N ARG A 228 14.32 -26.01 -5.38
CA ARG A 228 14.14 -27.43 -5.07
C ARG A 228 14.54 -27.68 -3.62
N LEU A 229 13.66 -28.34 -2.87
CA LEU A 229 13.88 -28.79 -1.50
C LEU A 229 14.55 -30.17 -1.47
N ALA A 230 15.03 -30.59 -0.30
CA ALA A 230 15.70 -31.87 -0.08
C ALA A 230 14.82 -33.10 -0.44
N ASP A 231 13.50 -32.99 -0.27
CA ASP A 231 12.52 -34.01 -0.65
C ASP A 231 12.17 -34.02 -2.16
N GLY A 232 12.78 -33.11 -2.94
CA GLY A 232 12.55 -32.95 -4.38
C GLY A 232 11.39 -32.02 -4.75
N LYS A 233 10.60 -31.53 -3.79
CA LYS A 233 9.52 -30.56 -4.05
C LYS A 233 10.09 -29.22 -4.52
N GLN A 234 9.38 -28.53 -5.40
CA GLN A 234 9.77 -27.21 -5.91
C GLN A 234 8.85 -26.13 -5.33
N LEU A 235 9.45 -25.07 -4.80
CA LEU A 235 8.76 -23.86 -4.33
C LEU A 235 9.10 -22.69 -5.25
N LEU A 236 8.09 -21.92 -5.65
CA LEU A 236 8.31 -20.68 -6.39
C LEU A 236 8.55 -19.54 -5.39
N LEU A 237 9.80 -19.11 -5.26
CA LEU A 237 10.24 -18.15 -4.24
C LEU A 237 11.00 -17.00 -4.88
N SER A 238 10.89 -15.79 -4.31
CA SER A 238 11.78 -14.70 -4.71
C SER A 238 13.14 -14.85 -4.02
N GLN A 239 14.22 -14.38 -4.66
CA GLN A 239 15.57 -14.50 -4.09
C GLN A 239 15.71 -13.91 -2.67
N ARG A 240 14.96 -12.83 -2.39
CA ARG A 240 14.96 -12.13 -1.08
C ARG A 240 13.79 -12.53 -0.18
N SER A 241 13.00 -13.53 -0.55
CA SER A 241 11.90 -14.01 0.29
C SER A 241 12.44 -14.63 1.58
N VAL A 242 11.63 -14.52 2.64
CA VAL A 242 11.95 -15.08 3.97
C VAL A 242 12.12 -16.59 3.90
N GLU A 243 11.31 -17.26 3.10
CA GLU A 243 11.39 -18.71 2.85
C GLU A 243 12.73 -19.09 2.22
N ASN A 244 13.18 -18.34 1.20
CA ASN A 244 14.46 -18.60 0.55
C ASN A 244 15.63 -18.38 1.51
N LEU A 245 15.58 -17.32 2.33
CA LEU A 245 16.60 -17.06 3.35
C LEU A 245 16.62 -18.14 4.44
N LEU A 246 15.44 -18.64 4.84
CA LEU A 246 15.31 -19.72 5.81
C LEU A 246 15.92 -21.02 5.28
N ILE A 247 15.58 -21.43 4.05
CA ILE A 247 16.14 -22.65 3.44
C ILE A 247 17.67 -22.53 3.34
N THR A 248 18.18 -21.40 2.84
CA THR A 248 19.64 -21.16 2.78
C THR A 248 20.29 -21.27 4.15
N TYR A 249 19.64 -20.77 5.19
CA TYR A 249 20.17 -20.86 6.54
C TYR A 249 20.15 -22.30 7.06
N ILE A 250 19.08 -23.06 6.84
CA ILE A 250 18.98 -24.47 7.23
C ILE A 250 20.09 -25.28 6.55
N GLU A 251 20.26 -25.13 5.23
CA GLU A 251 21.25 -25.88 4.44
C GLU A 251 22.70 -25.46 4.71
N SER A 252 22.93 -24.30 5.34
CA SER A 252 24.28 -23.84 5.66
C SER A 252 24.86 -24.54 6.89
N ASN A 253 26.19 -24.63 6.97
CA ASN A 253 26.90 -25.10 8.19
C ASN A 253 26.93 -24.05 9.31
N ALA A 254 26.20 -22.94 9.20
CA ALA A 254 26.17 -21.91 10.24
C ALA A 254 25.47 -22.45 11.49
N PRO A 255 26.01 -22.23 12.71
CA PRO A 255 25.38 -22.70 13.94
C PRO A 255 24.02 -22.04 14.17
N THR A 256 23.15 -22.70 14.93
CA THR A 256 21.89 -22.13 15.40
C THR A 256 22.18 -20.93 16.32
N SER A 257 21.31 -19.93 16.29
CA SER A 257 21.52 -18.69 17.04
C SER A 257 20.22 -18.14 17.57
N GLU A 258 20.19 -17.86 18.87
CA GLU A 258 19.05 -17.24 19.53
C GLU A 258 18.69 -15.85 19.00
N LYS A 259 19.64 -15.19 18.31
CA LYS A 259 19.49 -13.84 17.76
C LYS A 259 19.02 -13.82 16.32
N ARG A 260 18.97 -14.97 15.63
CA ARG A 260 18.64 -15.04 14.20
C ARG A 260 17.16 -15.36 14.01
N TRP A 261 16.39 -14.31 13.80
CA TRP A 261 14.96 -14.37 13.56
C TRP A 261 14.62 -14.08 12.09
N PHE A 262 13.66 -14.81 11.57
CA PHE A 262 13.08 -14.66 10.24
C PHE A 262 11.64 -14.16 10.39
N THR A 263 11.38 -12.91 10.02
CA THR A 263 10.04 -12.31 10.14
C THR A 263 9.11 -12.83 9.05
N LEU A 264 7.98 -13.43 9.45
CA LEU A 264 6.95 -13.92 8.52
C LEU A 264 6.11 -12.75 8.01
N ASP A 265 6.55 -12.16 6.90
CA ASP A 265 6.08 -10.90 6.33
C ASP A 265 4.71 -10.94 5.63
N ARG A 266 4.21 -12.14 5.33
CA ARG A 266 2.90 -12.39 4.71
C ARG A 266 1.89 -13.02 5.68
N LEU A 267 2.28 -13.17 6.95
CA LEU A 267 1.45 -13.73 8.00
C LEU A 267 0.64 -12.61 8.67
N GLN A 268 -0.68 -12.68 8.51
CA GLN A 268 -1.62 -11.67 8.96
C GLN A 268 -2.73 -12.31 9.81
N PHE A 269 -3.12 -11.59 10.86
CA PHE A 269 -4.23 -11.96 11.74
C PHE A 269 -5.44 -11.05 11.49
N ASP A 270 -6.64 -11.61 11.68
CA ASP A 270 -7.85 -10.81 11.78
C ASP A 270 -7.73 -9.79 12.93
N THR A 271 -8.28 -8.57 12.77
CA THR A 271 -8.17 -7.50 13.78
C THR A 271 -8.76 -7.94 15.12
N ASN A 272 -8.00 -7.77 16.21
CA ASN A 272 -8.32 -8.25 17.56
C ASN A 272 -8.60 -9.75 17.68
N ARG A 273 -8.07 -10.56 16.76
CA ARG A 273 -8.21 -12.01 16.80
C ARG A 273 -6.87 -12.70 16.59
N THR A 274 -6.87 -13.99 16.89
CA THR A 274 -5.76 -14.93 16.73
C THR A 274 -5.92 -15.75 15.45
N LYS A 275 -6.99 -15.52 14.69
CA LYS A 275 -7.27 -16.25 13.45
C LYS A 275 -6.43 -15.73 12.29
N LEU A 276 -5.73 -16.66 11.63
CA LEU A 276 -4.91 -16.40 10.43
C LEU A 276 -5.78 -16.13 9.20
N THR A 277 -5.40 -15.14 8.39
CA THR A 277 -6.11 -14.80 7.15
C THR A 277 -5.85 -15.84 6.04
N PRO A 278 -6.72 -15.95 5.03
CA PRO A 278 -6.45 -16.77 3.85
C PRO A 278 -5.16 -16.40 3.11
N ALA A 279 -4.76 -15.12 3.12
CA ALA A 279 -3.50 -14.67 2.52
C ALA A 279 -2.26 -15.25 3.23
N SER A 280 -2.36 -15.57 4.52
CA SER A 280 -1.29 -16.20 5.29
C SER A 280 -1.06 -17.65 4.91
N GLN A 281 -2.05 -18.29 4.27
CA GLN A 281 -2.02 -19.73 3.99
C GLN A 281 -0.90 -20.12 3.03
N GLU A 282 -0.52 -19.25 2.10
CA GLU A 282 0.59 -19.53 1.19
C GLU A 282 1.92 -19.59 1.95
N GLN A 283 2.22 -18.58 2.78
CA GLN A 283 3.43 -18.57 3.58
C GLN A 283 3.46 -19.74 4.57
N LEU A 284 2.34 -20.07 5.21
CA LEU A 284 2.25 -21.25 6.09
C LEU A 284 2.52 -22.56 5.34
N ARG A 285 1.94 -22.74 4.15
CA ARG A 285 2.21 -23.92 3.32
C ARG A 285 3.68 -24.03 2.94
N ASN A 286 4.31 -22.92 2.55
CA ASN A 286 5.73 -22.93 2.22
C ASN A 286 6.59 -23.30 3.44
N ILE A 287 6.27 -22.77 4.63
CA ILE A 287 6.96 -23.16 5.87
C ILE A 287 6.74 -24.65 6.19
N VAL A 288 5.53 -25.18 6.02
CA VAL A 288 5.25 -26.61 6.21
C VAL A 288 6.06 -27.46 5.23
N ASP A 289 6.13 -27.06 3.97
CA ASP A 289 6.89 -27.79 2.94
C ASP A 289 8.39 -27.79 3.27
N ILE A 290 8.93 -26.68 3.75
CA ILE A 290 10.31 -26.59 4.24
C ILE A 290 10.50 -27.55 5.43
N LEU A 291 9.66 -27.47 6.48
CA LEU A 291 9.82 -28.30 7.68
C LEU A 291 9.62 -29.80 7.42
N ARG A 292 8.88 -30.17 6.38
CA ARG A 292 8.78 -31.57 5.92
C ARG A 292 10.04 -32.03 5.21
N ALA A 293 10.63 -31.17 4.38
CA ALA A 293 11.87 -31.49 3.68
C ALA A 293 13.08 -31.60 4.62
N TYR A 294 13.05 -30.90 5.78
CA TYR A 294 14.09 -30.97 6.81
C TYR A 294 13.50 -31.47 8.14
N PRO A 295 13.37 -32.79 8.34
CA PRO A 295 12.67 -33.37 9.50
C PRO A 295 13.37 -33.12 10.85
N ASP A 296 14.68 -32.91 10.85
CA ASP A 296 15.48 -32.65 12.06
C ASP A 296 15.41 -31.19 12.53
N VAL A 297 14.82 -30.30 11.72
CA VAL A 297 14.71 -28.89 12.06
C VAL A 297 13.66 -28.67 13.14
N GLU A 298 14.04 -28.05 14.25
CA GLU A 298 13.13 -27.53 15.27
C GLU A 298 13.07 -26.00 15.22
N ILE A 299 11.88 -25.44 15.41
CA ILE A 299 11.65 -24.01 15.33
C ILE A 299 11.00 -23.45 16.60
N GLN A 300 11.26 -22.16 16.83
CA GLN A 300 10.53 -21.35 17.79
C GLN A 300 9.86 -20.18 17.08
N LEU A 301 8.59 -19.98 17.41
CA LEU A 301 7.78 -18.86 16.97
C LEU A 301 7.74 -17.79 18.06
N GLY A 302 8.10 -16.56 17.70
CA GLY A 302 8.02 -15.39 18.56
C GLY A 302 6.88 -14.47 18.12
N GLY A 303 5.92 -14.22 19.02
CA GLY A 303 4.84 -13.27 18.79
C GLY A 303 5.17 -11.89 19.34
N TYR A 304 4.87 -10.85 18.57
CA TYR A 304 5.11 -9.46 18.96
C TYR A 304 3.90 -8.56 18.69
N THR A 305 3.71 -7.56 19.54
CA THR A 305 2.72 -6.48 19.39
C THR A 305 3.40 -5.13 19.23
N ASP A 306 2.64 -4.13 18.80
CA ASP A 306 2.99 -2.75 19.06
C ASP A 306 2.79 -2.43 20.55
N LYS A 307 3.54 -1.46 21.06
CA LYS A 307 3.46 -1.03 22.45
C LYS A 307 2.09 -0.40 22.72
N SER A 308 1.29 -1.01 23.59
CA SER A 308 0.05 -0.44 24.10
C SER A 308 0.20 0.08 25.55
N ALA A 309 -0.90 0.50 26.17
CA ALA A 309 -0.91 0.95 27.56
C ALA A 309 -0.88 -0.21 28.58
N ASN A 310 -1.08 -1.46 28.15
CA ASN A 310 -1.16 -2.63 29.04
C ASN A 310 -0.26 -3.79 28.56
N GLU A 311 0.90 -3.90 29.18
CA GLU A 311 1.91 -4.93 28.84
C GLU A 311 1.40 -6.36 29.08
N GLN A 312 0.56 -6.59 30.08
CA GLN A 312 0.01 -7.93 30.35
C GLN A 312 -0.97 -8.35 29.25
N MET A 313 -1.76 -7.41 28.73
CA MET A 313 -2.64 -7.64 27.58
C MET A 313 -1.83 -7.90 26.31
N ASP A 314 -0.76 -7.14 26.09
CA ASP A 314 0.14 -7.31 24.95
C ASP A 314 0.82 -8.69 24.97
N ARG A 315 1.32 -9.13 26.15
CA ARG A 315 1.91 -10.47 26.31
C ARG A 315 0.91 -11.56 25.96
N ARG A 316 -0.30 -11.53 26.52
CA ARG A 316 -1.36 -12.52 26.21
C ARG A 316 -1.69 -12.55 24.73
N LEU A 317 -1.93 -11.39 24.12
CA LEU A 317 -2.26 -11.29 22.69
C LEU A 317 -1.13 -11.83 21.80
N SER A 318 0.12 -11.51 22.14
CA SER A 318 1.27 -12.01 21.39
C SER A 318 1.43 -13.53 21.51
N GLN A 319 1.18 -14.08 22.70
CA GLN A 319 1.22 -15.53 22.96
C GLN A 319 0.13 -16.24 22.16
N ASP A 320 -1.12 -15.78 22.27
CA ASP A 320 -2.25 -16.40 21.58
C ASP A 320 -2.06 -16.41 20.05
N ARG A 321 -1.38 -15.39 19.51
CA ARG A 321 -1.03 -15.33 18.08
C ARG A 321 0.07 -16.31 17.69
N ALA A 322 1.11 -16.42 18.49
CA ALA A 322 2.17 -17.40 18.27
C ALA A 322 1.61 -18.83 18.34
N ASP A 323 0.75 -19.10 19.32
CA ASP A 323 0.07 -20.38 19.50
C ASP A 323 -0.87 -20.70 18.33
N ALA A 324 -1.59 -19.70 17.81
CA ALA A 324 -2.43 -19.91 16.63
C ALA A 324 -1.63 -20.33 15.38
N VAL A 325 -0.43 -19.77 15.19
CA VAL A 325 0.47 -20.17 14.10
C VAL A 325 1.00 -21.58 14.34
N ARG A 326 1.46 -21.88 15.56
CA ARG A 326 1.89 -23.22 15.97
C ARG A 326 0.82 -24.26 15.68
N MET A 327 -0.41 -24.04 16.16
CA MET A 327 -1.54 -24.93 15.92
C MET A 327 -1.86 -25.10 14.44
N ALA A 328 -1.72 -24.04 13.63
CA ALA A 328 -1.93 -24.13 12.19
C ALA A 328 -0.89 -25.04 11.52
N LEU A 329 0.38 -24.91 11.87
CA LEU A 329 1.47 -25.77 11.36
C LEU A 329 1.29 -27.22 11.80
N VAL A 330 0.91 -27.45 13.07
CA VAL A 330 0.61 -28.79 13.59
C VAL A 330 -0.57 -29.42 12.87
N LYS A 331 -1.65 -28.67 12.64
CA LYS A 331 -2.81 -29.14 11.86
C LYS A 331 -2.46 -29.49 10.41
N MET A 332 -1.42 -28.84 9.87
CA MET A 332 -0.87 -29.16 8.55
C MET A 332 0.13 -30.34 8.59
N GLY A 333 0.31 -31.00 9.73
CA GLY A 333 1.06 -32.25 9.87
C GLY A 333 2.52 -32.10 10.28
N ILE A 334 2.93 -30.96 10.85
CA ILE A 334 4.23 -30.84 11.51
C ILE A 334 4.11 -31.38 12.94
N GLY A 335 5.09 -32.16 13.40
CA GLY A 335 5.11 -32.70 14.75
C GLY A 335 5.10 -31.60 15.81
N GLU A 336 4.27 -31.77 16.84
CA GLU A 336 4.07 -30.75 17.88
C GLU A 336 5.36 -30.45 18.68
N SER A 337 6.21 -31.45 18.88
CA SER A 337 7.51 -31.31 19.56
C SER A 337 8.49 -30.41 18.82
N ARG A 338 8.34 -30.26 17.49
CA ARG A 338 9.26 -29.48 16.64
C ARG A 338 8.96 -27.99 16.63
N ILE A 339 7.89 -27.55 17.30
CA ILE A 339 7.43 -26.16 17.27
C ILE A 339 7.13 -25.67 18.69
N SER A 340 7.95 -24.75 19.16
CA SER A 340 7.67 -23.94 20.35
C SER A 340 7.11 -22.57 19.97
N ALA A 341 6.35 -21.95 20.87
CA ALA A 341 5.73 -20.63 20.66
C ALA A 341 5.79 -19.78 21.93
N GLU A 342 6.22 -18.53 21.80
CA GLU A 342 6.35 -17.59 22.91
C GLU A 342 5.87 -16.19 22.52
N GLY A 343 5.09 -15.56 23.39
CA GLY A 343 4.60 -14.20 23.26
C GLY A 343 5.48 -13.18 23.99
N TYR A 344 6.19 -12.34 23.24
CA TYR A 344 7.08 -11.30 23.79
C TYR A 344 6.37 -9.96 24.05
N GLY A 345 5.07 -9.86 23.75
CA GLY A 345 4.32 -8.60 23.82
C GLY A 345 4.98 -7.50 22.99
N SER A 346 5.16 -6.32 23.59
CA SER A 346 5.82 -5.19 22.93
C SER A 346 7.34 -5.15 23.12
N ALA A 347 7.95 -6.19 23.68
CA ALA A 347 9.40 -6.26 23.84
C ALA A 347 10.10 -6.38 22.47
N TYR A 348 11.37 -5.99 22.40
CA TYR A 348 12.21 -6.10 21.20
C TYR A 348 11.57 -5.52 19.91
N PRO A 349 11.20 -4.22 19.89
CA PRO A 349 10.64 -3.59 18.70
C PRO A 349 11.69 -3.55 17.57
N LEU A 350 11.31 -3.90 16.34
CA LEU A 350 12.17 -3.76 15.15
C LEU A 350 12.42 -2.29 14.81
N VAL A 351 11.40 -1.46 15.05
CA VAL A 351 11.39 -0.04 14.73
C VAL A 351 10.69 0.75 15.83
N PRO A 352 10.97 2.05 16.01
CA PRO A 352 10.29 2.87 17.00
C PRO A 352 8.76 2.85 16.84
N ASN A 353 7.98 2.79 17.94
CA ASN A 353 6.51 2.81 17.90
C ASN A 353 5.91 4.21 17.63
N ASP A 354 6.59 5.04 16.86
CA ASP A 354 6.30 6.46 16.62
C ASP A 354 5.27 6.71 15.50
N SER A 355 5.01 5.71 14.67
CA SER A 355 4.12 5.80 13.52
C SER A 355 3.35 4.50 13.34
N GLU A 356 2.19 4.57 12.69
CA GLU A 356 1.39 3.37 12.44
C GLU A 356 2.08 2.40 11.48
N ALA A 357 2.87 2.92 10.54
CA ALA A 357 3.70 2.09 9.66
C ALA A 357 4.75 1.30 10.45
N ASN A 358 5.38 1.92 11.44
CA ASN A 358 6.36 1.25 12.29
C ASN A 358 5.69 0.28 13.28
N ARG A 359 4.56 0.68 13.89
CA ARG A 359 3.74 -0.22 14.71
C ARG A 359 3.30 -1.46 13.94
N ALA A 360 2.90 -1.31 12.67
CA ALA A 360 2.56 -2.44 11.81
C ALA A 360 3.73 -3.41 11.61
N LYS A 361 4.97 -2.91 11.49
CA LYS A 361 6.17 -3.76 11.43
C LYS A 361 6.46 -4.48 12.75
N ASN A 362 6.12 -3.86 13.88
CA ASN A 362 6.30 -4.47 15.20
C ASN A 362 5.25 -5.56 15.51
N ARG A 363 4.04 -5.47 14.93
CA ARG A 363 2.99 -6.50 15.00
C ARG A 363 3.31 -7.66 14.04
N ARG A 364 4.18 -8.58 14.46
CA ARG A 364 4.73 -9.63 13.61
C ARG A 364 4.81 -10.98 14.33
N ILE A 365 5.01 -12.03 13.53
CA ILE A 365 5.49 -13.33 14.01
C ILE A 365 6.87 -13.52 13.41
N ASP A 366 7.83 -13.80 14.26
CA ASP A 366 9.16 -14.21 13.84
C ASP A 366 9.34 -15.72 14.06
N LEU A 367 10.15 -16.34 13.23
CA LEU A 367 10.56 -17.73 13.32
C LEU A 367 12.06 -17.78 13.54
N ARG A 368 12.53 -18.62 14.46
CA ARG A 368 13.96 -18.99 14.56
C ARG A 368 14.13 -20.50 14.51
N VAL A 369 15.28 -20.93 14.01
CA VAL A 369 15.70 -22.34 14.02
C VAL A 369 16.45 -22.58 15.32
N VAL A 370 15.99 -23.55 16.11
CA VAL A 370 16.56 -23.95 17.40
C VAL A 370 17.55 -25.09 17.21
N GLU A 371 17.19 -26.04 16.35
CA GLU A 371 17.98 -27.21 15.98
C GLU A 371 17.82 -27.49 14.48
N LYS A 372 18.85 -28.01 13.82
CA LYS A 372 18.85 -28.35 12.39
C LYS A 372 19.97 -29.30 12.01
#